data_AF-A0A7C6UGJ6-F1
#
_entry.id   AF-A0A7C6UGJ6-F1
#
_cell.length_a   1.000
_cell.length_b   1.000
_cell.length_c   1.000
_cell.angle_alpha   90.00
_cell.angle_beta   90.00
_cell.angle_gamma   90.00
#
_symmetry.space_group_name_H-M   'P 1'
#
loop_
_entity.id
_entity.type
_entity.pdbx_description
1 polymer ?
#
loop_
_entity_poly.entity_id
_entity_poly.type
_entity_poly.pdbx_seq_one_letter_code
_entity_poly.pdbx_strand_id
1 'polypeptide(L)'
;MKVKYLKLSLLFFVPLLLQQVAWASGENIDDARRIHFSHQPSESRNVVFEDTSLTQLEQRCILQDYQVLIGHLEIEGSRQIGKERQTTLEQKAGNLFPSRVLVHKKGRKKLPDGYENDFGLIATGEGGAEHLVIPRRLSAAYRQAFRLRDENKDAFSRLSKFIQFMNHLESEAMPSMDALLYLHGRAKEYRDKLQEKTAEDFIRDYGKYTYAMPSILTVVKGKGELQNALTTEMPIVDKETGSRIGELPLVYHDERWKIVIIIPDT
;
A
#
# COMPACT_ATOMS: atom_id res chain seq x y z
N MET A 1 15.79 19.00 3.81
CA MET A 1 15.81 19.02 5.29
C MET A 1 14.48 19.56 5.80
N LYS A 2 13.71 18.76 6.56
CA LYS A 2 12.56 19.16 7.40
C LYS A 2 11.99 17.89 8.06
N VAL A 3 12.36 17.62 9.32
CA VAL A 3 11.65 16.62 10.14
C VAL A 3 10.48 17.33 10.84
N LYS A 4 9.35 16.65 11.00
CA LYS A 4 8.21 17.12 11.79
C LYS A 4 7.74 16.00 12.73
N TYR A 5 7.87 16.26 14.02
CA TYR A 5 7.18 15.51 15.07
C TYR A 5 5.67 15.81 15.04
N LEU A 6 4.85 14.91 15.58
CA LEU A 6 3.52 15.25 16.11
C LEU A 6 3.25 14.50 17.43
N LYS A 7 2.48 15.14 18.32
CA LYS A 7 2.30 14.76 19.75
C LYS A 7 1.08 13.84 19.98
N LEU A 8 1.07 13.11 21.10
CA LEU A 8 -0.09 12.39 21.64
C LEU A 8 -1.11 13.31 22.34
N SER A 9 -2.41 12.96 22.20
CA SER A 9 -3.61 13.31 23.01
C SER A 9 -4.87 12.77 22.30
N LEU A 10 -6.06 12.56 22.89
CA LEU A 10 -6.48 12.11 24.25
C LEU A 10 -8.02 11.82 24.20
N LEU A 11 -8.56 11.00 25.12
CA LEU A 11 -10.00 10.77 25.44
C LEU A 11 -10.91 10.09 24.37
N PHE A 12 -11.47 8.90 24.67
CA PHE A 12 -12.83 8.69 25.25
C PHE A 12 -13.08 7.18 25.52
N PHE A 13 -14.27 6.79 26.02
CA PHE A 13 -14.48 5.61 26.89
C PHE A 13 -15.75 4.78 26.52
N VAL A 14 -15.93 3.60 27.15
CA VAL A 14 -17.14 2.70 27.22
C VAL A 14 -17.54 1.88 25.95
N PRO A 15 -18.27 0.70 26.05
CA PRO A 15 -17.68 -0.63 25.69
C PRO A 15 -18.65 -1.66 25.02
N LEU A 16 -18.35 -2.99 25.16
CA LEU A 16 -19.16 -4.22 24.87
C LEU A 16 -19.24 -4.70 23.39
N LEU A 17 -19.36 -6.00 23.06
CA LEU A 17 -19.05 -7.30 23.71
C LEU A 17 -19.08 -8.43 22.60
N LEU A 18 -18.28 -9.51 22.74
CA LEU A 18 -18.28 -10.86 22.07
C LEU A 18 -19.21 -11.11 20.84
N GLN A 19 -18.75 -11.76 19.76
CA GLN A 19 -18.66 -13.24 19.71
C GLN A 19 -17.77 -13.87 18.60
N GLN A 20 -17.39 -15.11 18.90
CA GLN A 20 -16.47 -16.09 18.30
C GLN A 20 -16.56 -16.47 16.79
N VAL A 21 -15.36 -16.60 16.19
CA VAL A 21 -14.82 -17.74 15.39
C VAL A 21 -15.59 -18.28 14.18
N ALA A 22 -15.03 -18.05 12.99
CA ALA A 22 -14.83 -19.05 11.94
C ALA A 22 -13.50 -18.78 11.20
N TRP A 23 -12.75 -19.81 10.80
CA TRP A 23 -11.52 -19.64 9.99
C TRP A 23 -11.72 -20.20 8.57
N ALA A 24 -11.08 -19.52 7.62
CA ALA A 24 -10.90 -19.85 6.21
C ALA A 24 -12.03 -19.50 5.21
N SER A 25 -11.59 -18.85 4.11
CA SER A 25 -12.35 -18.40 2.92
C SER A 25 -13.22 -17.15 3.08
N GLY A 26 -13.28 -16.32 2.03
CA GLY A 26 -14.21 -15.17 1.91
C GLY A 26 -13.79 -13.86 2.60
N GLU A 27 -13.66 -13.85 3.92
CA GLU A 27 -13.88 -12.63 4.73
C GLU A 27 -12.78 -11.56 4.69
N ASN A 28 -11.56 -11.89 4.22
CA ASN A 28 -10.49 -10.90 4.03
C ASN A 28 -10.83 -9.83 2.96
N ILE A 29 -11.98 -9.96 2.29
CA ILE A 29 -12.55 -8.97 1.37
C ILE A 29 -13.52 -8.02 2.10
N ASP A 30 -14.19 -8.45 3.17
CA ASP A 30 -15.32 -7.71 3.76
C ASP A 30 -14.93 -6.60 4.75
N ASP A 31 -13.87 -6.78 5.55
CA ASP A 31 -13.33 -5.66 6.35
C ASP A 31 -12.70 -4.57 5.48
N ALA A 32 -12.11 -4.94 4.33
CA ALA A 32 -11.65 -3.98 3.33
C ALA A 32 -12.80 -3.32 2.54
N ARG A 33 -13.97 -3.97 2.41
CA ARG A 33 -15.17 -3.40 1.77
C ARG A 33 -15.84 -2.29 2.59
N ARG A 34 -15.54 -2.17 3.90
CA ARG A 34 -16.01 -1.04 4.71
C ARG A 34 -15.21 0.25 4.54
N ILE A 35 -14.27 0.32 3.60
CA ILE A 35 -13.77 1.60 3.09
C ILE A 35 -14.89 2.24 2.23
N HIS A 36 -15.76 3.00 2.89
CA HIS A 36 -16.79 3.82 2.25
C HIS A 36 -16.13 4.95 1.44
N PHE A 37 -15.83 4.67 0.18
CA PHE A 37 -15.35 5.66 -0.77
C PHE A 37 -16.45 6.68 -1.08
N SER A 38 -16.44 7.79 -0.34
CA SER A 38 -17.37 8.92 -0.48
C SER A 38 -17.12 9.80 -1.72
N HIS A 39 -16.63 9.19 -2.81
CA HIS A 39 -16.56 9.73 -4.17
C HIS A 39 -17.01 8.64 -5.16
N GLN A 40 -18.33 8.51 -5.31
CA GLN A 40 -19.07 7.74 -6.33
C GLN A 40 -18.53 6.35 -6.74
N PRO A 41 -18.93 5.27 -6.05
CA PRO A 41 -18.80 3.90 -6.55
C PRO A 41 -20.01 3.51 -7.41
N SER A 42 -20.15 4.02 -8.65
CA SER A 42 -21.34 3.69 -9.47
C SER A 42 -21.17 3.62 -11.01
N GLU A 43 -19.95 3.54 -11.54
CA GLU A 43 -19.74 2.98 -12.89
C GLU A 43 -18.55 2.03 -12.88
N SER A 44 -18.76 0.78 -13.29
CA SER A 44 -17.69 -0.17 -13.54
C SER A 44 -16.94 0.25 -14.81
N ARG A 45 -16.02 1.22 -14.69
CA ARG A 45 -15.14 1.65 -15.79
C ARG A 45 -14.50 0.42 -16.43
N ASN A 46 -14.71 0.27 -17.73
CA ASN A 46 -14.13 -0.84 -18.49
C ASN A 46 -12.60 -0.72 -18.44
N VAL A 47 -11.91 -1.72 -17.89
CA VAL A 47 -10.46 -1.68 -17.77
C VAL A 47 -9.80 -2.32 -18.98
N VAL A 48 -8.87 -1.61 -19.60
CA VAL A 48 -8.12 -2.03 -20.79
C VAL A 48 -6.63 -2.05 -20.46
N PHE A 49 -5.94 -3.14 -20.80
CA PHE A 49 -4.49 -3.26 -20.60
C PHE A 49 -3.77 -3.03 -21.95
N GLU A 50 -2.83 -2.09 -22.00
CA GLU A 50 -1.95 -1.91 -23.18
C GLU A 50 -0.97 -3.09 -23.40
N ASP A 51 -0.86 -3.98 -22.40
CA ASP A 51 -0.09 -5.20 -22.46
C ASP A 51 -1.01 -6.41 -22.63
N THR A 52 -1.22 -6.81 -23.88
CA THR A 52 -2.04 -7.97 -24.26
C THR A 52 -1.40 -9.31 -23.90
N SER A 53 -0.16 -9.33 -23.41
CA SER A 53 0.52 -10.56 -22.99
C SER A 53 0.29 -10.91 -21.51
N LEU A 54 -0.47 -10.09 -20.76
CA LEU A 54 -0.84 -10.39 -19.38
C LEU A 54 -1.89 -11.50 -19.30
N THR A 55 -1.64 -12.49 -18.44
CA THR A 55 -2.62 -13.52 -18.09
C THR A 55 -3.81 -12.95 -17.30
N GLN A 56 -4.96 -13.64 -17.32
CA GLN A 56 -6.13 -13.28 -16.51
C GLN A 56 -5.85 -13.28 -15.00
N LEU A 57 -4.82 -13.99 -14.53
CA LEU A 57 -4.39 -13.94 -13.12
C LEU A 57 -3.61 -12.66 -12.84
N GLU A 58 -2.61 -12.31 -13.67
CA GLU A 58 -1.88 -11.05 -13.54
C GLU A 58 -2.83 -9.85 -13.61
N GLN A 59 -3.75 -9.83 -14.57
CA GLN A 59 -4.76 -8.76 -14.70
C GLN A 59 -5.60 -8.61 -13.42
N ARG A 60 -6.10 -9.71 -12.83
CA ARG A 60 -6.84 -9.65 -11.56
C ARG A 60 -5.98 -9.16 -10.39
N CYS A 61 -4.74 -9.63 -10.28
CA CYS A 61 -3.83 -9.16 -9.23
C CYS A 61 -3.50 -7.66 -9.38
N ILE A 62 -3.31 -7.18 -10.63
CA ILE A 62 -3.14 -5.75 -10.91
C ILE A 62 -4.37 -4.96 -10.46
N LEU A 63 -5.58 -5.39 -10.82
CA LEU A 63 -6.81 -4.69 -10.43
C LEU A 63 -7.04 -4.64 -8.92
N GLN A 64 -6.74 -5.73 -8.20
CA GLN A 64 -6.84 -5.77 -6.74
C GLN A 64 -5.86 -4.80 -6.07
N ASP A 65 -4.60 -4.80 -6.51
CA ASP A 65 -3.59 -3.86 -6.01
C ASP A 65 -3.93 -2.40 -6.38
N TYR A 66 -4.47 -2.19 -7.58
CA TYR A 66 -4.95 -0.90 -8.07
C TYR A 66 -6.09 -0.33 -7.21
N GLN A 67 -7.02 -1.17 -6.73
CA GLN A 67 -8.10 -0.74 -5.84
C GLN A 67 -7.58 -0.22 -4.49
N VAL A 68 -6.47 -0.76 -3.97
CA VAL A 68 -5.79 -0.22 -2.78
C VAL A 68 -5.19 1.17 -3.06
N LEU A 69 -4.79 1.44 -4.30
CA LEU A 69 -4.08 2.64 -4.71
C LEU A 69 -4.99 3.75 -5.26
N ILE A 70 -6.19 3.43 -5.74
CA ILE A 70 -7.07 4.38 -6.45
C ILE A 70 -7.47 5.58 -5.59
N GLY A 71 -7.62 5.40 -4.27
CA GLY A 71 -7.85 6.48 -3.30
C GLY A 71 -6.67 7.44 -3.08
N HIS A 72 -5.59 7.29 -3.85
CA HIS A 72 -4.42 8.18 -3.86
C HIS A 72 -4.16 8.80 -5.24
N LEU A 73 -5.03 8.50 -6.20
CA LEU A 73 -4.97 9.03 -7.55
C LEU A 73 -5.89 10.25 -7.67
N GLU A 74 -5.35 11.32 -8.25
CA GLU A 74 -6.11 12.49 -8.68
C GLU A 74 -6.19 12.48 -10.21
N ILE A 75 -7.32 12.94 -10.73
CA ILE A 75 -7.51 13.10 -12.17
C ILE A 75 -6.89 14.44 -12.58
N GLU A 76 -5.78 14.41 -13.31
CA GLU A 76 -5.17 15.61 -13.88
C GLU A 76 -5.52 15.69 -15.38
N GLY A 77 -6.21 16.77 -15.77
CA GLY A 77 -6.75 16.96 -17.12
C GLY A 77 -5.81 17.64 -18.11
N SER A 78 -4.57 17.97 -17.72
CA SER A 78 -3.68 18.87 -18.46
C SER A 78 -2.46 18.17 -19.11
N ARG A 79 -2.24 16.89 -18.84
CA ARG A 79 -1.03 16.20 -19.31
C ARG A 79 -1.18 15.79 -20.78
N GLN A 80 -0.39 16.42 -21.65
CA GLN A 80 -0.28 16.02 -23.06
C GLN A 80 0.20 14.58 -23.17
N ILE A 81 -0.61 13.74 -23.81
CA ILE A 81 -0.28 12.34 -24.09
C ILE A 81 0.45 12.30 -25.44
N GLY A 82 1.59 11.61 -25.49
CA GLY A 82 2.42 11.54 -26.70
C GLY A 82 1.68 10.91 -27.88
N LYS A 83 1.87 11.46 -29.08
CA LYS A 83 1.13 11.06 -30.30
C LYS A 83 1.15 9.55 -30.56
N GLU A 84 2.29 8.89 -30.39
CA GLU A 84 2.41 7.43 -30.57
C GLU A 84 1.47 6.62 -29.66
N ARG A 85 1.26 7.11 -28.42
CA ARG A 85 0.38 6.47 -27.45
C ARG A 85 -1.08 6.75 -27.77
N GLN A 86 -1.41 7.98 -28.18
CA GLN A 86 -2.74 8.31 -28.70
C GLN A 86 -3.11 7.40 -29.89
N THR A 87 -2.25 7.29 -30.91
CA THR A 87 -2.46 6.39 -32.06
C THR A 87 -2.59 4.92 -31.65
N THR A 88 -1.86 4.48 -30.62
CA THR A 88 -2.00 3.10 -30.09
C THR A 88 -3.38 2.85 -29.47
N LEU A 89 -3.94 3.83 -28.75
CA LEU A 89 -5.28 3.70 -28.16
C LEU A 89 -6.38 3.78 -29.21
N GLU A 90 -6.24 4.73 -30.15
CA GLU A 90 -7.16 4.93 -31.27
C GLU A 90 -7.20 3.74 -32.25
N GLN A 91 -6.09 3.02 -32.46
CA GLN A 91 -6.01 1.94 -33.46
C GLN A 91 -5.97 0.52 -32.91
N LYS A 92 -5.58 0.32 -31.64
CA LYS A 92 -5.28 -1.02 -31.08
C LYS A 92 -5.95 -1.32 -29.74
N ALA A 93 -6.53 -0.32 -29.07
CA ALA A 93 -7.20 -0.49 -27.78
C ALA A 93 -8.72 -0.35 -27.85
N GLY A 94 -9.32 -0.41 -29.05
CA GLY A 94 -10.77 -0.28 -29.26
C GLY A 94 -11.23 1.16 -29.47
N ASN A 95 -10.54 1.90 -30.35
CA ASN A 95 -10.89 3.28 -30.74
C ASN A 95 -11.06 4.23 -29.53
N LEU A 96 -10.11 4.14 -28.59
CA LEU A 96 -10.15 4.90 -27.34
C LEU A 96 -9.43 6.24 -27.48
N PHE A 97 -10.15 7.33 -27.21
CA PHE A 97 -9.61 8.69 -27.20
C PHE A 97 -9.16 9.05 -25.78
N PRO A 98 -7.86 9.23 -25.52
CA PRO A 98 -7.38 9.54 -24.18
C PRO A 98 -7.87 10.93 -23.75
N SER A 99 -8.52 11.03 -22.58
CA SER A 99 -9.11 12.28 -22.10
C SER A 99 -8.38 12.88 -20.89
N ARG A 100 -7.97 12.06 -19.90
CA ARG A 100 -7.35 12.53 -18.65
C ARG A 100 -6.32 11.54 -18.13
N VAL A 101 -5.36 12.00 -17.32
CA VAL A 101 -4.38 11.12 -16.67
C VAL A 101 -4.72 10.92 -15.19
N LEU A 102 -4.41 9.74 -14.66
CA LEU A 102 -4.41 9.47 -13.22
C LEU A 102 -2.99 9.66 -12.69
N VAL A 103 -2.82 10.74 -11.93
CA VAL A 103 -1.57 11.12 -11.26
C VAL A 103 -1.72 10.95 -9.76
N HIS A 104 -0.62 11.04 -9.03
CA HIS A 104 -0.63 10.90 -7.59
C HIS A 104 -0.91 12.22 -6.88
N LYS A 105 -1.73 12.19 -5.81
CA LYS A 105 -2.09 13.37 -5.01
C LYS A 105 -0.86 14.09 -4.45
N LYS A 106 -0.74 15.40 -4.73
CA LYS A 106 0.40 16.20 -4.25
C LYS A 106 0.49 16.16 -2.72
N GLY A 107 1.66 15.79 -2.19
CA GLY A 107 1.98 15.84 -0.75
C GLY A 107 2.12 14.49 -0.03
N ARG A 108 1.89 13.35 -0.68
CA ARG A 108 2.31 12.02 -0.16
C ARG A 108 3.58 11.55 -0.87
N LYS A 109 4.31 10.60 -0.27
CA LYS A 109 5.72 10.34 -0.58
C LYS A 109 5.90 9.53 -1.87
N LYS A 110 7.17 9.39 -2.28
CA LYS A 110 7.60 8.90 -3.60
C LYS A 110 7.10 7.48 -3.89
N LEU A 111 6.26 7.35 -4.92
CA LEU A 111 6.00 6.05 -5.53
C LEU A 111 7.30 5.50 -6.17
N PRO A 112 7.54 4.18 -6.21
CA PRO A 112 8.70 3.57 -6.86
C PRO A 112 8.94 4.05 -8.31
N ASP A 113 10.15 3.90 -8.83
CA ASP A 113 10.59 4.58 -10.08
C ASP A 113 9.83 4.14 -11.37
N GLY A 114 8.96 3.12 -11.29
CA GLY A 114 8.00 2.76 -12.34
C GLY A 114 6.75 3.66 -12.44
N TYR A 115 6.46 4.45 -11.41
CA TYR A 115 5.16 5.11 -11.21
C TYR A 115 5.10 6.60 -11.55
N GLU A 116 6.24 7.27 -11.73
CA GLU A 116 6.26 8.72 -11.90
C GLU A 116 5.48 9.13 -13.17
N ASN A 117 4.26 9.66 -12.92
CA ASN A 117 3.33 10.34 -13.83
C ASN A 117 2.34 9.49 -14.68
N ASP A 118 2.38 8.16 -14.64
CA ASP A 118 1.53 7.28 -15.49
C ASP A 118 0.91 6.11 -14.72
N PHE A 119 -0.02 6.39 -13.80
CA PHE A 119 -0.73 5.34 -13.05
C PHE A 119 -1.87 4.70 -13.85
N GLY A 120 -2.51 5.48 -14.70
CA GLY A 120 -3.58 5.07 -15.59
C GLY A 120 -3.98 6.24 -16.48
N LEU A 121 -4.58 5.95 -17.62
CA LEU A 121 -5.29 6.96 -18.41
C LEU A 121 -6.77 6.72 -18.24
N ILE A 122 -7.56 7.79 -18.16
CA ILE A 122 -8.97 7.69 -18.49
C ILE A 122 -9.07 8.01 -19.98
N ALA A 123 -9.64 7.09 -20.74
CA ALA A 123 -9.94 7.26 -22.15
C ALA A 123 -11.45 7.12 -22.37
N THR A 124 -11.93 7.69 -23.46
CA THR A 124 -13.35 7.69 -23.82
C THR A 124 -13.53 6.90 -25.11
N GLY A 125 -14.42 5.91 -25.10
CA GLY A 125 -14.73 5.09 -26.27
C GLY A 125 -15.83 5.69 -27.15
N GLU A 126 -16.10 5.05 -28.27
CA GLU A 126 -17.25 5.35 -29.12
C GLU A 126 -18.55 5.24 -28.29
N GLY A 127 -19.39 6.28 -28.32
CA GLY A 127 -20.57 6.39 -27.47
C GLY A 127 -20.34 7.06 -26.10
N GLY A 128 -19.11 7.47 -25.76
CA GLY A 128 -18.83 8.32 -24.59
C GLY A 128 -18.49 7.58 -23.29
N ALA A 129 -18.44 6.24 -23.30
CA ALA A 129 -18.10 5.45 -22.12
C ALA A 129 -16.66 5.70 -21.63
N GLU A 130 -16.46 5.77 -20.31
CA GLU A 130 -15.13 5.91 -19.70
C GLU A 130 -14.42 4.55 -19.49
N HIS A 131 -13.21 4.46 -20.01
CA HIS A 131 -12.31 3.31 -19.86
C HIS A 131 -11.10 3.69 -19.01
N LEU A 132 -10.71 2.82 -18.09
CA LEU A 132 -9.41 2.91 -17.41
C LEU A 132 -8.39 2.14 -18.24
N VAL A 133 -7.35 2.82 -18.73
CA VAL A 133 -6.25 2.20 -19.45
C VAL A 133 -5.05 2.01 -18.54
N ILE A 134 -4.65 0.75 -18.34
CA ILE A 134 -3.45 0.34 -17.61
C ILE A 134 -2.25 0.37 -18.58
N PRO A 135 -1.22 1.22 -18.32
CA PRO A 135 -0.07 1.37 -19.22
C PRO A 135 0.78 0.10 -19.31
N ARG A 136 1.42 -0.13 -20.46
CA ARG A 136 2.39 -1.24 -20.61
C ARG A 136 3.58 -1.10 -19.65
N ARG A 137 4.02 0.13 -19.34
CA ARG A 137 5.06 0.40 -18.33
C ARG A 137 4.63 -0.07 -16.94
N LEU A 138 3.37 0.17 -16.56
CA LEU A 138 2.83 -0.28 -15.28
C LEU A 138 2.71 -1.81 -15.24
N SER A 139 2.22 -2.44 -16.32
CA SER A 139 2.22 -3.90 -16.48
C SER A 139 3.60 -4.53 -16.31
N ALA A 140 4.65 -3.90 -16.87
CA ALA A 140 6.03 -4.35 -16.71
C ALA A 140 6.54 -4.23 -15.27
N ALA A 141 6.19 -3.14 -14.55
CA ALA A 141 6.51 -2.98 -13.14
C ALA A 141 5.83 -4.06 -12.28
N TYR A 142 4.55 -4.36 -12.54
CA TYR A 142 3.83 -5.43 -11.85
C TYR A 142 4.46 -6.80 -12.07
N ARG A 143 4.93 -7.11 -13.28
CA ARG A 143 5.70 -8.36 -13.53
C ARG A 143 6.97 -8.46 -12.72
N GLN A 144 7.69 -7.36 -12.52
CA GLN A 144 8.87 -7.35 -11.65
C GLN A 144 8.48 -7.59 -10.19
N ALA A 145 7.40 -6.96 -9.70
CA ALA A 145 6.89 -7.18 -8.34
C ALA A 145 6.33 -8.60 -8.13
N PHE A 146 5.66 -9.20 -9.12
CA PHE A 146 5.22 -10.60 -9.07
C PHE A 146 6.41 -11.56 -8.99
N ARG A 147 7.47 -11.35 -9.78
CA ARG A 147 8.72 -12.13 -9.66
C ARG A 147 9.34 -11.98 -8.27
N LEU A 148 9.45 -10.76 -7.75
CA LEU A 148 9.98 -10.50 -6.41
C LEU A 148 9.15 -11.22 -5.32
N ARG A 149 7.82 -11.21 -5.43
CA ARG A 149 6.91 -11.96 -4.56
C ARG A 149 7.12 -13.46 -4.67
N ASP A 150 7.25 -13.98 -5.88
CA ASP A 150 7.36 -15.42 -6.13
C ASP A 150 8.75 -15.96 -5.76
N GLU A 151 9.79 -15.12 -5.79
CA GLU A 151 11.12 -15.35 -5.19
C GLU A 151 11.09 -15.31 -3.64
N ASN A 152 10.20 -14.52 -3.04
CA ASN A 152 10.21 -14.22 -1.59
C ASN A 152 8.86 -14.56 -0.92
N LYS A 153 8.25 -15.70 -1.29
CA LYS A 153 6.88 -16.08 -0.88
C LYS A 153 6.63 -16.00 0.62
N ASP A 154 7.60 -16.46 1.42
CA ASP A 154 7.49 -16.44 2.89
C ASP A 154 7.46 -15.01 3.44
N ALA A 155 8.22 -14.08 2.86
CA ALA A 155 8.17 -12.68 3.27
C ALA A 155 6.78 -12.10 3.01
N PHE A 156 6.22 -12.31 1.82
CA PHE A 156 4.88 -11.80 1.50
C PHE A 156 3.76 -12.48 2.30
N SER A 157 3.87 -13.78 2.59
CA SER A 157 2.95 -14.48 3.49
C SER A 157 3.00 -13.91 4.91
N ARG A 158 4.21 -13.66 5.43
CA ARG A 158 4.42 -13.09 6.77
C ARG A 158 4.04 -11.62 6.85
N LEU A 159 4.01 -10.88 5.74
CA LEU A 159 3.53 -9.48 5.70
C LEU A 159 2.05 -9.40 6.07
N SER A 160 1.22 -10.24 5.45
CA SER A 160 -0.22 -10.30 5.76
C SER A 160 -0.47 -10.66 7.22
N LYS A 161 0.27 -11.64 7.77
CA LYS A 161 0.20 -12.01 9.20
C LYS A 161 0.63 -10.86 10.12
N PHE A 162 1.67 -10.11 9.76
CA PHE A 162 2.14 -8.96 10.52
C PHE A 162 1.09 -7.83 10.55
N ILE A 163 0.43 -7.56 9.42
CA ILE A 163 -0.66 -6.57 9.35
C ILE A 163 -1.86 -7.00 10.19
N GLN A 164 -2.25 -8.28 10.12
CA GLN A 164 -3.32 -8.84 10.96
C GLN A 164 -2.99 -8.69 12.46
N PHE A 165 -1.76 -8.99 12.88
CA PHE A 165 -1.28 -8.74 14.23
C PHE A 165 -1.35 -7.25 14.61
N MET A 166 -0.86 -6.34 13.76
CA MET A 166 -0.89 -4.89 14.03
C MET A 166 -2.32 -4.31 14.13
N ASN A 167 -3.31 -4.94 13.51
CA ASN A 167 -4.74 -4.58 13.62
C ASN A 167 -5.44 -5.23 14.82
N HIS A 168 -4.87 -6.28 15.43
CA HIS A 168 -5.44 -7.05 16.54
C HIS A 168 -4.40 -7.23 17.65
N LEU A 169 -3.87 -6.10 18.16
CA LEU A 169 -2.84 -6.10 19.19
C LEU A 169 -3.44 -6.43 20.56
N GLU A 170 -3.17 -7.65 21.04
CA GLU A 170 -3.57 -8.16 22.37
C GLU A 170 -2.32 -8.36 23.25
N SER A 171 -2.37 -7.95 24.52
CA SER A 171 -1.19 -7.91 25.41
C SER A 171 -0.65 -9.31 25.75
N GLU A 172 -1.52 -10.31 25.90
CA GLU A 172 -1.16 -11.67 26.33
C GLU A 172 -0.28 -12.43 25.31
N ALA A 173 -0.22 -11.98 24.05
CA ALA A 173 0.49 -12.63 22.96
C ALA A 173 1.58 -11.76 22.30
N MET A 174 2.01 -10.66 22.95
CA MET A 174 2.93 -9.70 22.33
C MET A 174 4.36 -10.26 22.19
N PRO A 175 4.97 -10.24 20.98
CA PRO A 175 6.40 -10.52 20.82
C PRO A 175 7.28 -9.46 21.50
N SER A 176 8.53 -9.82 21.80
CA SER A 176 9.51 -8.86 22.34
C SER A 176 9.76 -7.68 21.38
N MET A 177 10.17 -6.53 21.92
CA MET A 177 10.42 -5.33 21.11
C MET A 177 11.49 -5.55 20.04
N ASP A 178 12.52 -6.38 20.30
CA ASP A 178 13.54 -6.77 19.30
C ASP A 178 12.99 -7.64 18.15
N ALA A 179 11.85 -8.31 18.35
CA ALA A 179 11.13 -9.04 17.31
C ALA A 179 10.18 -8.15 16.50
N LEU A 180 9.75 -7.00 17.05
CA LEU A 180 8.82 -6.05 16.42
C LEU A 180 9.52 -4.84 15.78
N LEU A 181 10.69 -4.44 16.27
CA LEU A 181 11.39 -3.23 15.88
C LEU A 181 12.74 -3.54 15.20
N TYR A 182 13.10 -2.73 14.21
CA TYR A 182 14.43 -2.71 13.60
C TYR A 182 15.05 -1.32 13.81
N LEU A 183 16.19 -1.26 14.47
CA LEU A 183 16.86 -0.01 14.86
C LEU A 183 18.07 0.26 13.96
N HIS A 184 18.10 1.44 13.32
CA HIS A 184 19.16 1.84 12.39
C HIS A 184 19.75 3.22 12.72
N GLY A 185 21.03 3.40 12.42
CA GLY A 185 21.87 4.49 12.93
C GLY A 185 21.82 4.59 14.46
N ARG A 186 21.89 5.81 14.98
CA ARG A 186 21.74 6.17 16.40
C ARG A 186 20.50 5.60 17.11
N ALA A 187 19.49 5.11 16.40
CA ALA A 187 18.37 4.41 17.04
C ALA A 187 18.84 3.17 17.84
N LYS A 188 19.98 2.58 17.45
CA LYS A 188 20.63 1.47 18.16
C LYS A 188 21.01 1.84 19.61
N GLU A 189 21.31 3.12 19.90
CA GLU A 189 21.62 3.64 21.25
C GLU A 189 20.43 3.55 22.22
N TYR A 190 19.21 3.36 21.71
CA TYR A 190 17.97 3.33 22.50
C TYR A 190 17.45 1.91 22.75
N ARG A 191 18.20 0.86 22.35
CA ARG A 191 17.76 -0.54 22.48
C ARG A 191 17.39 -0.90 23.92
N ASP A 192 18.24 -0.58 24.89
CA ASP A 192 18.01 -0.96 26.29
C ASP A 192 16.74 -0.31 26.86
N LYS A 193 16.50 0.96 26.50
CA LYS A 193 15.26 1.71 26.84
C LYS A 193 14.00 1.15 26.15
N LEU A 194 14.16 0.40 25.07
CA LEU A 194 13.06 -0.31 24.42
C LEU A 194 12.78 -1.67 25.06
N GLN A 195 13.72 -2.25 25.81
CA GLN A 195 13.46 -3.44 26.63
C GLN A 195 12.63 -3.12 27.88
N GLU A 196 12.66 -1.85 28.34
CA GLU A 196 11.81 -1.33 29.42
C GLU A 196 10.34 -1.11 29.00
N LYS A 197 10.02 -1.08 27.70
CA LYS A 197 8.64 -0.89 27.21
C LYS A 197 7.80 -2.15 27.37
N THR A 198 6.58 -1.98 27.89
CA THR A 198 5.63 -3.09 28.04
C THR A 198 4.79 -3.34 26.78
N ALA A 199 4.01 -4.42 26.77
CA ALA A 199 3.04 -4.68 25.72
C ALA A 199 1.98 -3.55 25.64
N GLU A 200 1.54 -3.04 26.80
CA GLU A 200 0.59 -1.93 26.92
C GLU A 200 1.16 -0.62 26.33
N ASP A 201 2.46 -0.36 26.49
CA ASP A 201 3.11 0.78 25.83
C ASP A 201 3.03 0.67 24.30
N PHE A 202 3.29 -0.52 23.76
CA PHE A 202 3.22 -0.78 22.32
C PHE A 202 1.77 -0.67 21.80
N ILE A 203 0.80 -1.26 22.51
CA ILE A 203 -0.63 -1.17 22.18
C ILE A 203 -1.11 0.29 22.21
N ARG A 204 -0.72 1.08 23.21
CA ARG A 204 -1.05 2.52 23.28
C ARG A 204 -0.44 3.33 22.13
N ASP A 205 0.79 2.99 21.76
CA ASP A 205 1.51 3.74 20.73
C ASP A 205 0.99 3.40 19.31
N TYR A 206 0.66 2.13 19.03
CA TYR A 206 0.30 1.61 17.70
C TYR A 206 -1.17 1.17 17.52
N GLY A 207 -1.82 0.53 18.50
CA GLY A 207 -3.14 -0.09 18.39
C GLY A 207 -4.33 0.87 18.16
N LYS A 208 -4.11 2.17 18.33
CA LYS A 208 -5.08 3.22 17.97
C LYS A 208 -5.29 3.39 16.45
N TYR A 209 -4.39 2.85 15.64
CA TYR A 209 -4.44 2.98 14.17
C TYR A 209 -5.10 1.76 13.51
N THR A 210 -5.47 1.89 12.23
CA THR A 210 -5.66 0.76 11.32
C THR A 210 -4.52 0.73 10.31
N TYR A 211 -4.11 -0.47 9.94
CA TYR A 211 -3.06 -0.74 8.96
C TYR A 211 -3.64 -1.51 7.77
N ALA A 212 -3.34 -1.06 6.55
CA ALA A 212 -3.75 -1.74 5.33
C ALA A 212 -2.58 -2.47 4.68
N MET A 213 -2.89 -3.38 3.75
CA MET A 213 -1.88 -4.02 2.90
C MET A 213 -1.17 -2.96 2.04
N PRO A 214 0.17 -2.86 2.05
CA PRO A 214 0.88 -2.06 1.07
C PRO A 214 0.74 -2.67 -0.33
N SER A 215 0.81 -1.83 -1.35
CA SER A 215 0.83 -2.30 -2.74
C SER A 215 2.05 -3.19 -2.98
N ILE A 216 1.88 -4.28 -3.74
CA ILE A 216 2.96 -5.22 -4.09
C ILE A 216 4.16 -4.51 -4.73
N LEU A 217 3.88 -3.46 -5.51
CA LEU A 217 4.87 -2.63 -6.18
C LEU A 217 5.73 -1.79 -5.21
N THR A 218 5.23 -1.50 -4.00
CA THR A 218 5.98 -0.75 -2.96
C THR A 218 6.89 -1.63 -2.12
N VAL A 219 6.83 -2.96 -2.28
CA VAL A 219 7.79 -3.89 -1.68
C VAL A 219 9.02 -3.94 -2.57
N VAL A 220 10.15 -3.47 -2.07
CA VAL A 220 11.42 -3.38 -2.83
C VAL A 220 12.57 -3.98 -2.04
N LYS A 221 13.66 -4.37 -2.72
CA LYS A 221 14.94 -4.67 -2.05
C LYS A 221 15.50 -3.37 -1.45
N GLY A 222 16.00 -3.44 -0.22
CA GLY A 222 16.56 -2.28 0.47
C GLY A 222 17.86 -1.78 -0.19
N LYS A 223 18.42 -0.71 0.37
CA LYS A 223 19.68 -0.09 -0.10
C LYS A 223 20.60 0.15 1.09
N GLY A 224 21.91 0.23 0.85
CA GLY A 224 22.92 0.40 1.92
C GLY A 224 22.91 -0.78 2.89
N GLU A 225 22.86 -0.51 4.21
CA GLU A 225 22.76 -1.57 5.24
C GLU A 225 21.58 -2.54 5.03
N LEU A 226 20.51 -2.11 4.33
CA LEU A 226 19.31 -2.92 4.08
C LEU A 226 19.35 -3.69 2.76
N GLN A 227 20.48 -3.74 2.04
CA GLN A 227 20.55 -4.35 0.69
C GLN A 227 20.12 -5.84 0.62
N ASN A 228 20.24 -6.57 1.73
CA ASN A 228 19.85 -7.98 1.83
C ASN A 228 18.43 -8.18 2.39
N ALA A 229 17.68 -7.11 2.64
CA ALA A 229 16.33 -7.13 3.19
C ALA A 229 15.30 -6.63 2.17
N LEU A 230 14.03 -7.00 2.38
CA LEU A 230 12.90 -6.32 1.72
C LEU A 230 12.43 -5.17 2.59
N THR A 231 11.99 -4.08 1.96
CA THR A 231 11.43 -2.90 2.63
C THR A 231 10.12 -2.47 1.98
N THR A 232 9.20 -1.94 2.76
CA THR A 232 7.93 -1.37 2.28
C THR A 232 7.42 -0.29 3.24
N GLU A 233 6.40 0.47 2.84
CA GLU A 233 5.75 1.50 3.68
C GLU A 233 4.27 1.12 3.87
N MET A 234 3.93 0.56 5.04
CA MET A 234 2.59 0.08 5.37
C MET A 234 1.63 1.27 5.55
N PRO A 235 0.53 1.37 4.77
CA PRO A 235 -0.44 2.45 4.93
C PRO A 235 -1.10 2.45 6.31
N ILE A 236 -1.11 3.61 6.95
CA ILE A 236 -1.90 3.88 8.16
C ILE A 236 -3.22 4.53 7.71
N VAL A 237 -4.34 3.92 8.08
CA VAL A 237 -5.69 4.31 7.67
C VAL A 237 -6.49 4.78 8.88
N ASP A 238 -7.24 5.86 8.68
CA ASP A 238 -8.21 6.39 9.63
C ASP A 238 -9.49 5.54 9.65
N LYS A 239 -9.94 5.14 10.84
CA LYS A 239 -11.06 4.19 11.03
C LYS A 239 -12.42 4.77 10.61
N GLU A 240 -12.62 6.08 10.73
CA GLU A 240 -13.90 6.73 10.49
C GLU A 240 -14.08 7.09 9.01
N THR A 241 -13.03 7.61 8.38
CA THR A 241 -13.07 8.13 7.01
C THR A 241 -12.52 7.16 5.96
N GLY A 242 -11.93 6.04 6.37
CA GLY A 242 -11.20 5.12 5.47
C GLY A 242 -9.99 5.76 4.78
N SER A 243 -9.60 6.98 5.17
CA SER A 243 -8.55 7.73 4.50
C SER A 243 -7.18 7.35 5.05
N ARG A 244 -6.20 7.09 4.17
CA ARG A 244 -4.80 6.95 4.59
C ARG A 244 -4.30 8.25 5.20
N ILE A 245 -3.84 8.21 6.44
CA ILE A 245 -3.33 9.33 7.23
C ILE A 245 -1.81 9.29 7.46
N GLY A 246 -1.18 8.15 7.17
CA GLY A 246 0.26 7.98 7.36
C GLY A 246 0.82 6.72 6.72
N GLU A 247 2.09 6.45 7.06
CA GLU A 247 2.90 5.37 6.51
C GLU A 247 3.80 4.86 7.64
N LEU A 248 3.85 3.54 7.84
CA LEU A 248 4.77 2.90 8.79
C LEU A 248 5.85 2.15 8.00
N PRO A 249 7.13 2.56 8.07
CA PRO A 249 8.19 1.89 7.33
C PRO A 249 8.45 0.50 7.94
N LEU A 250 8.48 -0.52 7.09
CA LEU A 250 8.73 -1.90 7.47
C LEU A 250 9.95 -2.49 6.76
N VAL A 251 10.64 -3.40 7.43
CA VAL A 251 11.73 -4.21 6.89
C VAL A 251 11.51 -5.69 7.19
N TYR A 252 11.84 -6.55 6.23
CA TYR A 252 11.88 -8.00 6.42
C TYR A 252 13.30 -8.43 6.82
N HIS A 253 13.47 -8.80 8.09
CA HIS A 253 14.76 -9.14 8.71
C HIS A 253 14.56 -10.27 9.74
N ASP A 254 15.50 -11.22 9.84
CA ASP A 254 15.37 -12.43 10.68
C ASP A 254 14.05 -13.21 10.43
N GLU A 255 13.70 -13.38 9.14
CA GLU A 255 12.43 -13.95 8.68
C GLU A 255 11.15 -13.25 9.19
N ARG A 256 11.21 -12.02 9.68
CA ARG A 256 10.05 -11.29 10.24
C ARG A 256 9.96 -9.90 9.67
N TRP A 257 8.74 -9.39 9.53
CA TRP A 257 8.53 -7.96 9.32
C TRP A 257 8.67 -7.22 10.64
N LYS A 258 9.42 -6.12 10.61
CA LYS A 258 9.70 -5.26 11.75
C LYS A 258 9.47 -3.80 11.37
N ILE A 259 9.04 -2.99 12.33
CA ILE A 259 8.88 -1.54 12.20
C ILE A 259 10.27 -0.90 12.20
N VAL A 260 10.58 -0.10 11.19
CA VAL A 260 11.90 0.53 11.06
C VAL A 260 11.94 1.85 11.83
N ILE A 261 12.85 1.96 12.80
CA ILE A 261 13.17 3.20 13.50
C ILE A 261 14.56 3.66 13.03
N ILE A 262 14.61 4.80 12.34
CA ILE A 262 15.85 5.41 11.85
C ILE A 262 16.10 6.72 12.60
N ILE A 263 17.27 6.83 13.23
CA ILE A 263 17.84 8.11 13.64
C ILE A 263 19.18 8.19 12.90
N PRO A 264 19.37 9.13 11.95
CA PRO A 264 20.62 9.22 11.19
C PRO A 264 21.81 9.50 12.09
N ASP A 265 22.95 8.92 11.73
CA ASP A 265 24.25 9.32 12.25
C ASP A 265 24.58 10.70 11.63
N THR A 266 25.02 11.64 12.47
CA THR A 266 25.28 13.05 12.12
C THR A 266 26.67 13.27 11.57
#